data_AF-A0A6V7ICL1-F1
#
_entry.id   AF-A0A6V7ICL1-F1
#
_cell.length_a   1.000
_cell.length_b   1.000
_cell.length_c   1.000
_cell.angle_alpha   90.00
_cell.angle_beta   90.00
_cell.angle_gamma   90.00
#
_symmetry.space_group_name_H-M   'P 1'
#
loop_
_entity.id
_entity.type
_entity.pdbx_description
1 polymer ?
#
loop_
_entity_poly.entity_id
_entity_poly.type
_entity_poly.pdbx_seq_one_letter_code
_entity_poly.pdbx_strand_id
1 'polypeptide(L)'
;DYWVSVLHKSLVGREVLDTKIATGNRTHIHFYCQCTKPSSKYEKGSLTVFGINLTPSKLVVSLKGLKIKTLHKYILLPGFDAENRMFS
;
A
#
# COMPACT_ATOMS: atom_id res chain seq x y z
N ASP A 1 -2.69 -0.30 15.85
CA ASP A 1 -1.51 -0.96 15.24
C ASP A 1 -1.74 -2.39 14.77
N TYR A 2 -2.35 -3.26 15.59
CA TYR A 2 -2.57 -4.68 15.25
C TYR A 2 -3.01 -4.96 13.79
N TRP A 3 -4.02 -4.26 13.29
CA TRP A 3 -4.55 -4.48 11.94
C TRP A 3 -3.58 -4.09 10.82
N VAL A 4 -2.73 -3.09 11.03
CA VAL A 4 -1.66 -2.74 10.09
C VAL A 4 -0.71 -3.91 9.96
N SER A 5 -0.32 -4.50 11.10
CA SER A 5 0.57 -5.66 11.16
C SER A 5 -0.05 -6.90 10.53
N VAL A 6 -1.34 -7.16 10.75
CA VAL A 6 -2.06 -8.28 10.11
C VAL A 6 -2.08 -8.14 8.60
N LEU A 7 -2.43 -6.94 8.10
CA LEU A 7 -2.48 -6.67 6.66
C LEU A 7 -1.08 -6.81 6.05
N HIS A 8 -0.07 -6.24 6.69
CA HIS A 8 1.32 -6.36 6.28
C HIS A 8 1.75 -7.83 6.19
N LYS A 9 1.54 -8.63 7.24
CA LYS A 9 1.92 -10.06 7.29
C LYS A 9 1.16 -10.92 6.26
N SER A 10 0.01 -10.45 5.79
CA SER A 10 -0.83 -11.15 4.82
C SER A 10 -0.44 -10.84 3.38
N LEU A 11 -0.05 -9.59 3.08
CA LEU A 11 0.22 -9.13 1.71
C LEU A 11 1.70 -9.04 1.37
N VAL A 12 2.55 -8.65 2.33
CA VAL A 12 3.94 -8.32 2.07
C VAL A 12 4.81 -9.59 2.10
N GLY A 13 5.50 -9.84 0.99
CA GLY A 13 6.45 -10.94 0.83
C GLY A 13 7.83 -10.63 1.41
N ARG A 14 8.83 -11.44 1.04
CA ARG A 14 10.21 -11.28 1.56
C ARG A 14 11.11 -10.44 0.66
N GLU A 15 10.81 -10.39 -0.64
CA GLU A 15 11.65 -9.73 -1.63
C GLU A 15 11.35 -8.24 -1.67
N VAL A 16 12.36 -7.44 -1.32
CA VAL A 16 12.27 -5.98 -1.28
C VAL A 16 12.70 -5.41 -2.63
N LEU A 17 11.91 -4.46 -3.15
CA LEU A 17 12.17 -3.78 -4.41
C LEU A 17 12.47 -2.30 -4.15
N ASP A 18 13.35 -1.73 -4.97
CA ASP A 18 13.65 -0.31 -4.90
C ASP A 18 12.48 0.52 -5.47
N THR A 19 12.11 1.58 -4.77
CA THR A 19 11.04 2.50 -5.17
C THR A 19 11.55 3.90 -5.28
N LYS A 20 11.52 4.44 -6.50
CA LYS A 20 11.90 5.82 -6.78
C LYS A 20 10.66 6.69 -6.93
N ILE A 21 10.55 7.70 -6.07
CA ILE A 21 9.48 8.69 -6.14
C ILE A 21 9.98 9.83 -7.03
N ALA A 22 9.33 10.05 -8.16
CA ALA A 22 9.69 11.10 -9.11
C ALA A 22 9.16 12.50 -8.71
N THR A 23 8.34 12.59 -7.65
CA THR A 23 7.72 13.84 -7.20
C THR A 23 8.69 14.68 -6.38
N GLY A 24 8.85 15.96 -6.72
CA GLY A 24 9.80 16.87 -6.08
C GLY A 24 9.43 17.28 -4.64
N ASN A 25 10.44 17.26 -3.77
CA ASN A 25 10.68 17.87 -2.43
C ASN A 25 9.57 18.39 -1.49
N ARG A 26 8.28 18.46 -1.85
CA ARG A 26 7.23 19.13 -1.05
C ARG A 26 6.19 18.18 -0.46
N THR A 27 6.38 16.87 -0.59
CA THR A 27 5.43 15.87 -0.10
C THR A 27 6.14 14.90 0.83
N HIS A 28 5.74 14.88 2.10
CA HIS A 28 6.21 13.90 3.09
C HIS A 28 5.47 12.57 2.85
N ILE A 29 5.85 11.88 1.78
CA ILE A 29 5.31 10.58 1.40
C ILE A 29 6.43 9.55 1.45
N HIS A 30 6.11 8.39 2.01
CA HIS A 30 7.02 7.24 2.02
C HIS A 30 6.29 6.09 1.34
N PHE A 31 6.91 5.57 0.27
CA PHE A 31 6.44 4.36 -0.41
C PHE A 31 7.51 3.29 -0.34
N TYR A 32 7.03 2.07 -0.24
CA TYR A 32 7.82 0.84 -0.26
C TYR A 32 7.15 -0.13 -1.22
N CYS A 33 7.95 -0.91 -1.93
CA CYS A 33 7.46 -1.96 -2.82
C CYS A 33 8.15 -3.27 -2.48
N GLN A 34 7.36 -4.34 -2.41
CA GLN A 34 7.85 -5.69 -2.19
C GLN A 34 7.03 -6.66 -3.05
N CYS A 35 7.58 -7.83 -3.34
CA CYS A 35 6.80 -8.91 -3.93
C CYS A 35 5.64 -9.29 -3.00
N THR A 36 4.47 -9.54 -3.57
CA THR A 36 3.30 -9.98 -2.78
C THR A 36 3.52 -11.40 -2.28
N LYS A 37 3.09 -11.67 -1.04
CA LYS A 37 3.07 -13.02 -0.49
C LYS A 37 2.15 -13.93 -1.32
N PRO A 38 2.63 -15.08 -1.83
CA PRO A 38 1.80 -16.01 -2.57
C PRO A 38 0.59 -16.46 -1.74
N SER A 39 -0.60 -16.40 -2.34
CA SER A 39 -1.84 -16.84 -1.72
C SER A 39 -2.82 -17.29 -2.80
N SER A 40 -3.97 -17.85 -2.41
CA SER A 40 -5.03 -18.19 -3.37
C SER A 40 -5.52 -17.00 -4.20
N LYS A 41 -5.31 -15.77 -3.72
CA LYS A 41 -5.72 -14.52 -4.37
C LYS A 41 -4.61 -13.85 -5.19
N TYR A 42 -3.35 -14.18 -4.94
CA TYR A 42 -2.19 -13.50 -5.53
C TYR A 42 -1.17 -14.49 -6.05
N GLU A 43 -0.96 -14.45 -7.37
CA GLU A 43 0.02 -15.26 -8.08
C GLU A 43 1.44 -14.73 -7.92
N LYS A 44 2.44 -15.58 -8.20
CA LYS A 44 3.85 -15.16 -8.27
C LYS A 44 4.02 -14.08 -9.34
N GLY A 45 4.77 -13.02 -9.01
CA GLY A 45 4.90 -11.83 -9.84
C GLY A 45 3.94 -10.70 -9.49
N SER A 46 3.01 -10.94 -8.55
CA SER A 46 2.22 -9.86 -7.94
C SER A 46 3.10 -8.94 -7.09
N LEU A 47 2.79 -7.65 -7.10
CA LEU A 47 3.50 -6.61 -6.36
C LEU A 47 2.61 -5.97 -5.30
N THR A 48 3.18 -5.73 -4.12
CA THR A 48 2.54 -4.98 -3.04
C THR A 48 3.28 -3.68 -2.84
N VAL A 49 2.60 -2.58 -3.14
CA VAL A 49 3.08 -1.21 -2.86
C VAL A 49 2.31 -0.68 -1.67
N PHE A 50 3.03 -0.24 -0.65
CA PHE A 50 2.44 0.33 0.55
C PHE A 50 3.22 1.57 0.98
N GLY A 51 2.57 2.43 1.76
CA GLY A 51 3.16 3.70 2.13
C GLY A 51 2.26 4.52 3.03
N ILE A 52 2.83 5.62 3.51
CA ILE A 52 2.14 6.58 4.35
C ILE A 52 2.23 7.97 3.72
N ASN A 53 1.11 8.68 3.78
CA ASN A 53 1.04 10.09 3.44
C ASN A 53 1.00 10.91 4.73
N LEU A 54 2.07 11.65 4.99
CA LEU A 54 2.17 12.59 6.11
C LEU A 54 1.85 14.03 5.68
N THR A 55 1.50 14.24 4.41
CA THR A 55 1.06 15.53 3.90
C THR A 55 -0.40 15.76 4.31
N PRO A 56 -0.78 16.96 4.79
CA PRO A 56 -2.15 17.26 5.23
C PRO A 56 -3.19 17.34 4.08
N SER A 57 -2.85 16.85 2.89
CA SER A 57 -3.69 16.90 1.69
C SER A 57 -3.82 15.51 1.05
N LYS A 58 -4.93 15.30 0.35
CA LYS A 58 -5.11 14.12 -0.51
C LYS A 58 -4.14 14.19 -1.67
N LEU A 59 -3.45 13.09 -1.92
CA LEU A 59 -2.44 12.99 -2.97
C LEU A 59 -2.83 11.93 -3.99
N VAL A 60 -2.63 12.23 -5.27
CA VAL A 60 -2.83 11.29 -6.38
C VAL A 60 -1.47 10.77 -6.80
N VAL A 61 -1.29 9.45 -6.71
CA VAL A 61 -0.04 8.77 -7.12
C VAL A 61 -0.29 8.03 -8.43
N SER A 62 0.64 8.17 -9.37
CA SER A 62 0.67 7.40 -10.61
C SER A 62 1.87 6.45 -10.59
N LEU A 63 1.60 5.17 -10.83
CA LEU A 63 2.62 4.13 -10.97
C LEU A 63 3.08 4.09 -12.44
N LYS A 64 4.35 4.37 -12.69
CA LYS A 64 4.95 4.29 -14.03
C LYS A 64 5.72 2.98 -14.20
N GLY A 65 5.77 2.45 -15.42
CA GLY A 65 6.58 1.27 -15.76
C GLY A 65 5.97 -0.09 -15.40
N LEU A 66 4.72 -0.12 -14.90
CA LEU A 66 4.02 -1.36 -14.57
C LEU A 66 2.76 -1.52 -15.45
N LYS A 67 2.61 -2.70 -16.07
CA LYS A 67 1.35 -3.08 -16.73
C LYS A 67 0.40 -3.66 -15.68
N ILE A 68 -0.41 -2.80 -15.08
CA ILE A 68 -1.37 -3.19 -14.05
C ILE A 68 -2.56 -3.90 -14.72
N LYS A 69 -2.72 -5.20 -14.47
CA LYS A 69 -3.92 -5.96 -14.88
C LYS A 69 -5.06 -5.78 -13.87
N THR A 70 -4.74 -5.87 -12.59
CA THR A 70 -5.71 -5.81 -11.49
C THR A 70 -5.07 -5.08 -10.31
N LEU A 71 -5.79 -4.13 -9.72
CA LEU A 71 -5.33 -3.33 -8.59
C LEU A 71 -6.27 -3.54 -7.39
N HIS A 72 -5.75 -4.08 -6.29
CA HIS A 72 -6.49 -4.17 -5.03
C HIS A 72 -5.99 -3.08 -4.09
N LYS A 73 -6.90 -2.22 -3.62
CA LYS A 73 -6.56 -1.08 -2.76
C LYS A 73 -7.01 -1.36 -1.32
N TYR A 74 -6.08 -1.26 -0.39
CA TYR A 74 -6.33 -1.36 1.04
C TYR A 74 -5.93 -0.03 1.68
N ILE A 75 -6.92 0.79 2.06
CA ILE A 75 -6.69 2.09 2.72
C ILE A 75 -7.09 1.96 4.18
N LEU A 76 -6.14 2.22 5.08
CA LEU A 76 -6.42 2.33 6.50
C LEU A 76 -6.64 3.79 6.83
N LEU A 77 -7.85 4.13 7.27
CA LEU A 77 -8.24 5.46 7.73
C LEU A 77 -8.57 5.40 9.22
N PRO A 78 -8.34 6.49 9.98
CA PRO A 78 -8.80 6.56 11.36
C PRO A 78 -10.33 6.43 11.39
N GLY A 79 -10.85 5.56 12.27
CA GLY A 79 -12.24 5.07 12.27
C GLY A 79 -13.33 6.07 12.68
N PHE A 80 -13.11 7.38 12.55
CA PHE A 80 -14.13 8.37 12.91
C PHE A 80 -15.32 8.36 11.92
N ASP A 81 -15.06 8.15 10.61
CA ASP A 81 -16.07 8.20 9.53
C ASP A 81 -16.21 6.90 8.70
N ALA A 82 -15.80 5.74 9.23
CA ALA A 82 -15.94 4.46 8.50
C ALA A 82 -17.27 3.75 8.86
N GLU A 83 -18.10 3.43 7.85
CA GLU A 83 -19.31 2.59 8.01
C GLU A 83 -18.99 1.22 8.63
N ASN A 84 -17.79 0.70 8.38
CA ASN A 84 -17.28 -0.52 8.99
C ASN A 84 -16.44 -0.20 10.23
N ARG A 85 -17.09 0.30 11.30
CA ARG A 85 -16.43 0.36 12.61
C ARG A 85 -16.16 -1.05 13.08
N MET A 86 -14.88 -1.41 13.11
CA MET A 86 -14.41 -2.76 13.45
C MET A 86 -14.38 -3.05 14.96
N PHE A 87 -14.99 -2.18 15.75
CA PHE A 87 -15.32 -2.37 17.16
C PHE A 87 -16.70 -1.75 17.40
N SER A 88 -17.76 -2.54 17.22
CA SER A 88 -19.06 -2.34 17.88
C SER A 88 -19.39 -3.60 18.64
#